data_AF-A0A0E3NNW4-F1
#
_entry.id   AF-A0A0E3NNW4-F1
#
_cell.length_a   1.000
_cell.length_b   1.000
_cell.length_c   1.000
_cell.angle_alpha   90.00
_cell.angle_beta   90.00
_cell.angle_gamma   90.00
#
_symmetry.space_group_name_H-M   'P 1'
#
loop_
_entity.id
_entity.type
_entity.pdbx_description
1 polymer ?
#
loop_
_entity_poly.entity_id
_entity_poly.type
_entity_poly.pdbx_seq_one_letter_code
_entity_poly.pdbx_strand_id
1 'polypeptide(L)'
;MYADAISERVKEGIPIELIVPLHVAEELKQSPYVEKLAALKSYKNFKLMLTNEDIKVGLIVTDKHFSLNLYKKEGIEYDISTGLFSSDSKVIEWGEMLFWYCKRKADFTKMQI
;
A
#
# COMPACT_ATOMS: atom_id res chain seq x y z
N MET A 1 4.85 2.55 -12.97
CA MET A 1 5.20 2.76 -11.54
C MET A 1 4.12 2.11 -10.66
N TYR A 2 4.35 1.79 -9.37
CA TYR A 2 3.35 1.10 -8.52
C TYR A 2 1.96 1.78 -8.55
N ALA A 3 1.90 3.10 -8.53
CA ALA A 3 0.65 3.86 -8.60
C ALA A 3 -0.14 3.62 -9.91
N ASP A 4 0.54 3.42 -11.04
CA ASP A 4 -0.14 3.12 -12.32
C ASP A 4 -0.75 1.72 -12.28
N ALA A 5 0.03 0.74 -11.83
CA ALA A 5 -0.42 -0.64 -11.73
C ALA A 5 -1.63 -0.76 -10.78
N ILE A 6 -1.60 -0.07 -9.63
CA ILE A 6 -2.74 0.01 -8.72
C ILE A 6 -3.95 0.63 -9.44
N SER A 7 -3.78 1.76 -10.12
CA SER A 7 -4.88 2.44 -10.81
C SER A 7 -5.55 1.55 -11.86
N GLU A 8 -4.76 0.83 -12.66
CA GLU A 8 -5.28 -0.10 -13.67
C GLU A 8 -6.09 -1.24 -13.04
N ARG A 9 -5.55 -1.91 -12.01
CA ARG A 9 -6.24 -3.02 -11.36
C ARG A 9 -7.55 -2.57 -10.68
N VAL A 10 -7.60 -1.36 -10.11
CA VAL A 10 -8.85 -0.80 -9.58
C VAL A 10 -9.89 -0.62 -10.70
N LYS A 11 -9.48 -0.10 -11.86
CA LYS A 11 -10.38 0.11 -13.01
C LYS A 11 -10.90 -1.22 -13.59
N GLU A 12 -10.12 -2.29 -13.48
CA GLU A 12 -10.53 -3.66 -13.82
C GLU A 12 -11.51 -4.27 -12.78
N GLY A 13 -11.80 -3.57 -11.69
CA GLY A 13 -12.71 -4.03 -10.65
C GLY A 13 -12.06 -4.87 -9.55
N ILE A 14 -10.73 -5.01 -9.56
CA ILE A 14 -10.00 -5.77 -8.53
C ILE A 14 -10.04 -4.98 -7.21
N PRO A 15 -10.41 -5.60 -6.07
CA PRO A 15 -10.35 -4.94 -4.76
C PRO A 15 -8.92 -4.61 -4.37
N ILE A 16 -8.68 -3.36 -3.98
CA ILE A 16 -7.39 -2.91 -3.46
C ILE A 16 -7.60 -2.13 -2.17
N GLU A 17 -6.82 -2.52 -1.17
CA GLU A 17 -6.75 -1.83 0.12
C GLU A 17 -5.31 -1.38 0.34
N LEU A 18 -5.10 -0.07 0.40
CA LEU A 18 -3.80 0.56 0.56
C LEU A 18 -3.73 1.23 1.92
N ILE A 19 -2.68 0.94 2.68
CA ILE A 19 -2.39 1.58 3.97
C ILE A 19 -1.12 2.40 3.79
N VAL A 20 -1.16 3.67 4.17
CA VAL A 20 0.03 4.55 4.11
C VAL A 20 0.21 5.31 5.43
N PRO A 21 1.46 5.54 5.87
CA PRO A 21 1.75 6.48 6.94
C PRO A 21 1.29 7.91 6.60
N LEU A 22 1.01 8.73 7.62
CA LEU A 22 0.60 10.13 7.41
C LEU A 22 1.56 10.95 6.54
N HIS A 23 2.88 10.77 6.70
CA HIS A 23 3.86 11.52 5.90
C HIS A 23 3.76 11.20 4.41
N VAL A 24 3.52 9.92 4.05
CA VAL A 24 3.27 9.50 2.67
C VAL A 24 1.94 10.05 2.16
N ALA A 25 0.92 10.16 3.02
CA ALA A 25 -0.37 10.73 2.65
C ALA A 25 -0.26 12.19 2.19
N GLU A 26 0.63 12.99 2.81
CA GLU A 26 0.89 14.36 2.37
C GLU A 26 1.58 14.41 1.00
N GLU A 27 2.49 13.49 0.71
CA GLU A 27 3.10 13.35 -0.62
C GLU A 27 2.06 12.96 -1.68
N LEU A 28 1.13 12.08 -1.34
CA LEU A 28 0.06 11.65 -2.24
C LEU A 28 -0.94 12.77 -2.60
N LYS A 29 -1.02 13.83 -1.80
CA LYS A 29 -1.81 15.04 -2.12
C LYS A 29 -1.13 15.96 -3.13
N GLN A 30 0.10 15.67 -3.52
CA GLN A 30 0.84 16.45 -4.52
C GLN A 30 0.76 15.78 -5.91
N SER A 31 1.00 16.57 -6.96
CA SER A 31 1.11 16.05 -8.33
C SER A 31 2.36 15.14 -8.45
N PRO A 32 2.29 14.01 -9.18
CA PRO A 32 1.19 13.54 -10.05
C PRO A 32 0.22 12.54 -9.37
N TYR A 33 0.26 12.42 -8.04
CA TYR A 33 -0.51 11.43 -7.30
C TYR A 33 -1.92 11.90 -6.98
N VAL A 34 -2.10 13.21 -6.76
CA VAL A 34 -3.39 13.81 -6.44
C VAL A 34 -4.42 13.58 -7.55
N GLU A 35 -4.02 13.68 -8.82
CA GLU A 35 -4.90 13.47 -9.97
C GLU A 35 -5.31 11.99 -10.07
N LYS A 36 -4.39 11.06 -9.75
CA LYS A 36 -4.67 9.62 -9.72
C LYS A 36 -5.62 9.26 -8.59
N LEU A 37 -5.39 9.80 -7.39
CA LEU A 37 -6.29 9.54 -6.27
C LEU A 37 -7.68 10.13 -6.50
N ALA A 38 -7.77 11.33 -7.10
CA ALA A 38 -9.05 11.91 -7.49
C ALA A 38 -9.80 10.99 -8.48
N ALA A 39 -9.09 10.41 -9.45
CA ALA A 39 -9.68 9.47 -10.41
C ALA A 39 -10.14 8.14 -9.77
N LEU A 40 -9.50 7.71 -8.68
CA LEU A 40 -9.84 6.47 -7.98
C LEU A 40 -10.89 6.64 -6.87
N LYS A 41 -11.18 7.88 -6.45
CA LYS A 41 -12.09 8.18 -5.31
C LYS A 41 -13.52 7.64 -5.50
N SER A 42 -13.99 7.52 -6.75
CA SER A 42 -15.34 7.00 -7.07
C SER A 42 -15.44 5.47 -7.09
N TYR A 43 -14.31 4.76 -7.08
CA TYR A 43 -14.27 3.30 -7.17
C TYR A 43 -14.46 2.67 -5.79
N LYS A 44 -15.58 1.98 -5.58
CA LYS A 44 -15.91 1.33 -4.29
C LYS A 44 -14.96 0.19 -3.91
N ASN A 45 -14.27 -0.38 -4.90
CA ASN A 45 -13.27 -1.44 -4.73
C ASN A 45 -11.88 -0.90 -4.36
N PHE A 46 -11.69 0.41 -4.22
CA PHE A 46 -10.46 1.01 -3.73
C PHE A 46 -10.66 1.61 -2.33
N LYS A 47 -9.78 1.25 -1.40
CA LYS A 47 -9.74 1.85 -0.05
C LYS A 47 -8.33 2.34 0.25
N LEU A 48 -8.22 3.61 0.60
CA LEU A 48 -7.01 4.19 1.17
C LEU A 48 -7.23 4.39 2.67
N MET A 49 -6.33 3.86 3.49
CA MET A 49 -6.34 3.96 4.94
C MET A 49 -5.05 4.63 5.41
N LEU A 50 -5.15 5.42 6.47
CA LEU A 50 -4.03 6.20 6.99
C LEU A 50 -3.64 5.66 8.36
N THR A 51 -2.36 5.71 8.68
CA THR A 51 -1.87 5.30 9.99
C THR A 51 -0.85 6.29 10.53
N ASN A 52 -0.89 6.49 11.85
CA ASN A 52 0.10 7.27 12.60
C ASN A 52 1.34 6.41 12.93
N GLU A 53 1.26 5.09 12.71
CA GLU A 53 2.38 4.19 12.89
C GLU A 53 3.43 4.41 11.80
N ASP A 54 4.70 4.41 12.23
CA ASP A 54 5.83 4.45 11.31
C ASP A 54 6.06 3.04 10.73
N ILE A 55 5.32 2.72 9.67
CA ILE A 55 5.44 1.42 8.99
C ILE A 55 6.77 1.39 8.24
N LYS A 56 7.77 0.72 8.83
CA LYS A 56 9.10 0.53 8.23
C LYS A 56 9.22 -0.65 7.26
N VAL A 57 8.10 -1.07 6.68
CA VAL A 57 8.01 -2.25 5.80
C VAL A 57 7.05 -1.98 4.64
N GLY A 58 7.56 -2.16 3.42
CA GLY A 58 6.79 -2.04 2.20
C GLY A 58 6.27 -3.41 1.85
N LEU A 59 4.97 -3.64 2.03
CA LEU A 59 4.33 -4.94 1.83
C LEU A 59 3.33 -4.86 0.68
N ILE A 60 3.40 -5.82 -0.24
CA ILE A 60 2.36 -6.10 -1.23
C ILE A 60 2.02 -7.58 -1.11
N VAL A 61 0.76 -7.89 -0.86
CA VAL A 61 0.25 -9.27 -0.82
C VAL A 61 -0.97 -9.37 -1.73
N THR A 62 -1.03 -10.47 -2.47
CA THR A 62 -2.12 -10.85 -3.37
C THR A 62 -2.40 -12.33 -3.18
N ASP A 63 -3.48 -12.85 -3.77
CA ASP A 63 -3.86 -14.25 -3.72
C ASP A 63 -2.75 -15.24 -4.15
N LYS A 64 -1.75 -14.77 -4.90
CA LYS A 64 -0.69 -15.62 -5.50
C LYS A 64 0.74 -15.20 -5.16
N HIS A 65 0.93 -13.99 -4.64
CA HIS A 65 2.25 -13.41 -4.51
C HIS A 65 2.36 -12.53 -3.28
N PHE A 66 3.54 -12.59 -2.70
CA PHE A 66 4.00 -11.77 -1.60
C PHE A 66 5.27 -11.02 -2.03
N SER A 67 5.33 -9.74 -1.70
CA SER A 67 6.53 -8.91 -1.84
C SER A 67 6.72 -8.06 -0.59
N LEU A 68 7.94 -8.04 -0.07
CA LEU A 68 8.31 -7.27 1.12
C LEU A 68 9.64 -6.56 0.91
N ASN A 69 9.65 -5.27 1.19
CA ASN A 69 10.83 -4.41 1.17
C ASN A 69 11.04 -3.82 2.56
N LEU A 70 12.29 -3.74 3.00
CA LEU A 70 12.67 -3.13 4.27
C LEU A 70 13.24 -1.73 4.04
N TYR A 71 13.21 -0.88 5.05
CA TYR A 71 13.92 0.40 4.99
C TYR A 71 15.41 0.17 4.90
N LYS A 72 16.11 1.06 4.19
CA LYS A 72 17.57 1.16 4.30
C LYS A 72 17.94 1.48 5.75
N LYS A 73 19.07 0.96 6.21
CA LYS A 73 19.58 1.16 7.58
C LYS A 73 19.80 2.65 7.90
N GLU A 74 20.09 3.44 6.88
CA GLU A 74 20.31 4.89 6.94
C GLU A 74 19.29 5.55 6.01
N GLY A 75 18.31 6.28 6.57
CA GLY A 75 17.33 7.07 5.81
C GLY A 75 15.86 6.71 6.07
N ILE A 76 14.98 7.29 5.26
CA ILE A 76 13.52 7.10 5.30
C ILE A 76 12.99 6.35 4.07
N GLU A 77 13.89 5.82 3.24
CA GLU A 77 13.54 5.16 1.99
C GLU A 77 13.47 3.64 2.15
N TYR A 78 12.52 3.04 1.43
CA TYR A 78 12.51 1.61 1.18
C TYR A 78 13.69 1.20 0.29
N ASP A 79 14.36 0.12 0.67
CA ASP A 79 15.24 -0.58 -0.25
C ASP A 79 14.40 -1.39 -1.23
N ILE A 80 14.09 -0.78 -2.38
CA ILE A 80 13.37 -1.44 -3.47
C ILE A 80 14.25 -2.39 -4.30
N SER A 81 15.57 -2.46 -4.02
CA SER A 81 16.52 -3.29 -4.75
C SER A 81 16.70 -4.68 -4.15
N THR A 82 16.39 -4.84 -2.85
CA THR A 82 16.57 -6.09 -2.10
C THR A 82 15.24 -6.70 -1.64
N GLY A 83 14.15 -6.36 -2.32
CA GLY A 83 12.82 -6.88 -2.01
C GLY A 83 12.76 -8.40 -1.98
N LEU A 84 12.18 -8.95 -0.92
CA LEU A 84 11.86 -10.35 -0.82
C LEU A 84 10.58 -10.63 -1.61
N PHE A 85 10.60 -11.66 -2.45
CA PHE A 85 9.46 -12.09 -3.25
C PHE A 85 9.22 -13.58 -3.06
N SER A 86 7.95 -13.98 -2.94
CA SER A 86 7.58 -15.38 -2.82
C SER A 86 6.20 -15.65 -3.40
N SER A 87 6.02 -16.88 -3.89
CA SER A 87 4.72 -17.47 -4.25
C SER A 87 4.36 -18.66 -3.35
N ASP A 88 5.13 -18.90 -2.28
CA ASP A 88 4.82 -19.95 -1.30
C ASP A 88 3.57 -19.58 -0.50
N SER A 89 2.61 -20.51 -0.42
CA SER A 89 1.31 -20.26 0.21
C SER A 89 1.42 -19.88 1.69
N LYS A 90 2.39 -20.42 2.43
CA LYS A 90 2.60 -20.07 3.84
C LYS A 90 3.14 -18.66 4.01
N VAL A 91 3.96 -18.21 3.04
CA VAL A 91 4.48 -16.83 3.03
C VAL A 91 3.36 -15.84 2.67
N ILE A 92 2.47 -16.21 1.76
CA ILE A 92 1.28 -15.41 1.43
C ILE A 92 0.38 -15.27 2.66
N GLU A 93 0.05 -16.39 3.33
CA GLU A 93 -0.77 -16.37 4.55
C GLU A 93 -0.15 -15.47 5.64
N TRP A 94 1.16 -15.59 5.87
CA TRP A 94 1.86 -14.71 6.80
C TRP A 94 1.82 -13.23 6.37
N GLY A 95 1.95 -12.95 5.07
CA GLY A 95 1.82 -11.61 4.51
C GLY A 95 0.44 -11.00 4.74
N GLU A 96 -0.62 -11.79 4.55
CA GLU A 96 -1.99 -11.37 4.88
C GLU A 96 -2.15 -11.08 6.37
N MET A 97 -1.61 -11.93 7.25
CA MET A 97 -1.64 -11.70 8.70
C MET A 97 -0.94 -10.38 9.07
N LEU A 98 0.21 -10.10 8.47
CA LEU A 98 0.94 -8.84 8.68
C LEU A 98 0.13 -7.63 8.17
N PHE A 99 -0.47 -7.75 6.99
CA PHE A 99 -1.36 -6.71 6.46
C PHE A 99 -2.53 -6.43 7.42
N TRP A 100 -3.21 -7.47 7.92
CA TRP A 100 -4.30 -7.34 8.88
C TRP A 100 -3.87 -6.75 10.22
N TYR A 101 -2.64 -7.04 10.66
CA TYR A 101 -2.06 -6.40 11.85
C TYR A 101 -1.89 -4.88 11.62
N CYS A 102 -1.30 -4.47 10.50
CA CYS A 102 -1.16 -3.05 10.15
C CYS A 102 -2.52 -2.38 9.98
N LYS A 103 -3.47 -3.04 9.31
CA LYS A 103 -4.81 -2.52 9.05
C LYS A 103 -5.60 -2.22 10.33
N ARG A 104 -5.50 -3.08 11.34
CA ARG A 104 -6.16 -2.88 12.64
C ARG A 104 -5.66 -1.65 13.40
N LYS A 105 -4.45 -1.19 13.08
CA LYS A 105 -3.83 0.01 13.64
C LYS A 105 -4.02 1.25 12.78
N ALA A 106 -4.51 1.07 11.55
CA ALA A 106 -4.80 2.18 10.65
C ALA A 106 -6.20 2.71 10.96
N ASP A 107 -6.32 4.02 11.03
CA ASP A 107 -7.61 4.67 11.10
C ASP A 107 -8.24 4.67 9.70
N PHE A 108 -9.54 4.38 9.65
CA PHE A 108 -10.37 4.60 8.46
C PHE A 108 -10.64 6.09 8.27
N THR A 109 -9.61 6.91 8.25
CA THR A 109 -9.77 8.32 7.92
C THR A 109 -9.98 8.37 6.41
N LYS A 110 -11.22 8.66 5.99
CA LYS A 110 -11.48 9.07 4.61
C LYS A 110 -10.61 10.28 4.34
N MET A 111 -9.59 10.11 3.50
CA MET A 111 -8.76 11.23 3.08
C MET A 111 -9.68 12.23 2.37
N GLN A 112 -9.82 13.43 2.95
CA GLN A 112 -10.47 14.56 2.27
C GLN A 112 -9.46 15.08 1.24
N ILE A 113 -9.53 14.51 0.05
CA ILE A 113 -8.89 15.00 -1.18
C ILE A 113 -9.89 15.88 -1.90
#